data_AF-X1DN56-F1
#
_entry.id   AF-X1DN56-F1
#
_cell.length_a   1.000
_cell.length_b   1.000
_cell.length_c   1.000
_cell.angle_alpha   90.00
_cell.angle_beta   90.00
_cell.angle_gamma   90.00
#
_symmetry.space_group_name_H-M   'P 1'
#
loop_
_entity.id
_entity.type
_entity.pdbx_description
1 polymer ?
#
loop_
_entity_poly.entity_id
_entity_poly.type
_entity_poly.pdbx_seq_one_letter_code
_entity_poly.pdbx_strand_id
1 'polypeptide(L)'
;MKTIHPDDKKFGLDLLAKKQSGELNITINYQYRGIKRSGEILWIDQYSKPIIYKRNPANLIILRDVTDKTVAEQKLKESEEKFRVLAEQSLLGITILQDDNIKYTNQAVSDIIEYSVEEMMDWNSTNFTKLIHPDDLDFTMEQIQKKQKRNIESLVVEYSYRLITKNNKVKWVNQYSKNIIFQGKPAEFITIIDITERKKVEELVEKEIKKLRKIDKMKNDFVRRISHEIFSIFSKIATSSSCFLPFDIIRKCSKKFLSNPATIFKYFSSYTFKCLCKLFP
;
A
#
# COMPACT_ATOMS: atom_id res chain seq x y z
N MET A 1 53.49 17.86 -2.66
CA MET A 1 52.18 17.45 -3.23
C MET A 1 51.64 16.11 -2.70
N LYS A 2 52.16 15.55 -1.58
CA LYS A 2 51.64 14.30 -0.97
C LYS A 2 50.37 14.49 -0.13
N THR A 3 49.95 15.74 0.10
CA THR A 3 48.87 16.13 1.01
C THR A 3 47.52 16.39 0.31
N ILE A 4 47.44 16.24 -1.01
CA ILE A 4 46.20 16.41 -1.80
C ILE A 4 45.75 15.03 -2.26
N HIS A 5 44.45 14.76 -2.19
CA HIS A 5 43.83 13.52 -2.64
C HIS A 5 44.16 13.24 -4.13
N PRO A 6 44.48 12.00 -4.52
CA PRO A 6 44.91 11.66 -5.89
C PRO A 6 44.03 12.24 -7.01
N ASP A 7 42.71 12.11 -6.87
CA ASP A 7 41.73 12.60 -7.83
C ASP A 7 41.78 14.12 -8.05
N ASP A 8 42.16 14.88 -7.01
CA ASP A 8 42.12 16.35 -7.04
C ASP A 8 43.49 16.95 -7.43
N LYS A 9 44.53 16.12 -7.58
CA LYS A 9 45.89 16.56 -7.93
C LYS A 9 45.99 17.19 -9.31
N LYS A 10 45.26 16.66 -10.29
CA LYS A 10 45.33 17.12 -11.68
C LYS A 10 44.87 18.57 -11.80
N PHE A 11 43.81 18.92 -11.08
CA PHE A 11 43.27 20.27 -11.04
C PHE A 11 44.21 21.27 -10.34
N GLY A 12 44.84 20.85 -9.23
CA GLY A 12 45.81 21.68 -8.52
C GLY A 12 47.08 21.99 -9.33
N LEU A 13 47.51 21.07 -10.20
CA LEU A 13 48.67 21.27 -11.09
C LEU A 13 48.40 22.30 -12.19
N ASP A 14 47.23 22.23 -12.84
CA ASP A 14 46.83 23.20 -13.88
C ASP A 14 46.75 24.63 -13.33
N LEU A 15 46.26 24.79 -12.10
CA LEU A 15 46.15 26.09 -11.44
C LEU A 15 47.51 26.69 -11.06
N LEU A 16 48.47 25.85 -10.68
CA LEU A 16 49.84 26.29 -10.40
C LEU A 16 50.57 26.71 -11.68
N ALA A 17 50.36 25.99 -12.79
CA ALA A 17 50.93 26.34 -14.08
C ALA A 17 50.46 27.73 -14.57
N LYS A 18 49.16 28.02 -14.45
CA LYS A 18 48.57 29.34 -14.79
C LYS A 18 49.08 30.50 -13.92
N LYS A 19 49.53 30.22 -12.69
CA LYS A 19 50.14 31.24 -11.82
C LYS A 19 51.58 31.57 -12.22
N GLN A 20 52.31 30.58 -12.72
CA GLN A 20 53.71 30.75 -13.12
C GLN A 20 53.87 31.44 -14.49
N SER A 21 52.84 31.41 -15.34
CA SER A 21 52.84 32.09 -16.64
C SER A 21 52.68 33.63 -16.54
N GLY A 22 52.58 34.19 -15.34
CA GLY A 22 52.60 35.65 -15.14
C GLY A 22 51.26 36.37 -15.31
N GLU A 23 50.13 35.64 -15.38
CA GLU A 23 48.79 36.24 -15.30
C GLU A 23 48.51 36.72 -13.86
N LEU A 24 49.02 37.91 -13.54
CA LEU A 24 49.11 38.50 -12.21
C LEU A 24 47.77 38.88 -11.53
N ASN A 25 46.62 38.42 -12.05
CA ASN A 25 45.31 38.80 -11.51
C ASN A 25 44.31 37.65 -11.29
N ILE A 26 44.78 36.40 -11.22
CA ILE A 26 43.88 35.27 -10.95
C ILE A 26 43.74 35.08 -9.44
N THR A 27 42.59 35.49 -8.91
CA THR A 27 42.12 35.03 -7.61
C THR A 27 41.52 33.64 -7.79
N ILE A 28 42.11 32.63 -7.15
CA ILE A 28 41.63 31.26 -7.25
C ILE A 28 40.94 30.90 -5.95
N ASN A 29 39.66 30.54 -6.05
CA ASN A 29 38.92 29.88 -4.98
C ASN A 29 38.48 28.49 -5.46
N TYR A 30 38.90 27.44 -4.76
CA TYR A 30 38.52 26.07 -5.10
C TYR A 30 38.58 25.14 -3.89
N GLN A 31 37.67 24.18 -3.87
CA GLN A 31 37.62 23.15 -2.85
C GLN A 31 38.32 21.88 -3.33
N TYR A 32 39.09 21.24 -2.45
CA TYR A 32 39.73 19.96 -2.72
C TYR A 32 39.85 19.12 -1.45
N ARG A 33 40.08 17.81 -1.63
CA ARG A 33 40.32 16.89 -0.53
C ARG A 33 41.79 16.91 -0.13
N GLY A 34 42.08 17.38 1.07
CA GLY A 34 43.38 17.28 1.73
C GLY A 34 43.51 15.97 2.52
N ILE A 35 44.73 15.48 2.69
CA ILE A 35 45.04 14.29 3.50
C ILE A 35 45.91 14.74 4.69
N LYS A 36 45.42 14.55 5.92
CA LYS A 36 46.19 14.79 7.15
C LYS A 36 47.35 13.80 7.26
N ARG A 37 48.32 14.09 8.13
CA ARG A 37 49.41 13.15 8.46
C ARG A 37 48.89 11.81 9.02
N SER A 38 47.72 11.82 9.66
CA SER A 38 47.03 10.62 10.16
C SER A 38 46.38 9.77 9.05
N GLY A 39 46.29 10.27 7.81
CA GLY A 39 45.57 9.63 6.71
C GLY A 39 44.11 10.05 6.57
N GLU A 40 43.57 10.82 7.51
CA GLU A 40 42.20 11.35 7.45
C GLU A 40 42.04 12.37 6.30
N ILE A 41 40.89 12.33 5.63
CA ILE A 41 40.56 13.24 4.52
C ILE A 41 39.81 14.46 5.07
N LEU A 42 40.22 15.65 4.65
CA LEU A 42 39.55 16.92 4.92
C LEU A 42 39.09 17.57 3.63
N TRP A 43 37.96 18.26 3.65
CA TRP A 43 37.63 19.22 2.61
C TRP A 43 38.28 20.56 2.93
N ILE A 44 39.10 21.05 2.00
CA ILE A 44 39.82 22.30 2.13
C ILE A 44 39.31 23.26 1.06
N ASP A 45 38.81 24.41 1.50
CA ASP A 45 38.51 25.57 0.65
C ASP A 45 39.76 26.45 0.60
N GLN A 46 40.41 26.50 -0.57
CA GLN A 46 41.63 27.26 -0.77
C GLN A 46 41.36 28.54 -1.55
N TYR A 47 41.62 29.65 -0.88
CA TYR A 47 41.78 30.94 -1.52
C TYR A 47 43.26 31.21 -1.76
N SER A 48 43.62 31.63 -2.97
CA SER A 48 45.01 31.99 -3.23
C SER A 48 45.17 33.11 -4.24
N LYS A 49 45.98 34.11 -3.85
CA LYS A 49 46.23 35.35 -4.60
C LYS A 49 47.73 35.67 -4.62
N PRO A 50 48.31 36.02 -5.78
CA PRO A 50 49.68 36.51 -5.85
C PRO A 50 49.80 37.87 -5.15
N ILE A 51 50.88 38.08 -4.39
CA ILE A 51 51.19 39.32 -3.67
C ILE A 51 52.69 39.63 -3.80
N ILE A 52 53.08 40.88 -3.54
CA ILE A 52 54.50 41.23 -3.37
C ILE A 52 54.79 41.26 -1.86
N TYR A 53 55.71 40.42 -1.40
CA TYR A 53 56.14 40.37 -0.01
C TYR A 53 57.64 40.64 0.08
N LYS A 54 58.04 41.69 0.82
CA LYS A 54 59.44 42.13 0.95
C LYS A 54 60.16 42.29 -0.41
N ARG A 55 59.51 42.95 -1.37
CA ARG A 55 59.98 43.20 -2.76
C ARG A 55 60.15 41.95 -3.64
N ASN A 56 59.72 40.78 -3.18
CA ASN A 56 59.74 39.54 -3.96
C ASN A 56 58.31 39.06 -4.28
N PRO A 57 58.07 38.46 -5.45
CA PRO A 57 56.82 37.77 -5.74
C PRO A 57 56.56 36.66 -4.73
N ALA A 58 55.38 36.67 -4.12
CA ALA A 58 54.92 35.67 -3.18
C ALA A 58 53.46 35.29 -3.48
N ASN A 59 52.98 34.21 -2.89
CA ASN A 59 51.60 33.77 -3.04
C ASN A 59 50.95 33.70 -1.66
N LEU A 60 49.90 34.49 -1.44
CA LEU A 60 49.07 34.38 -0.26
C LEU A 60 48.13 33.19 -0.46
N ILE A 61 48.13 32.25 0.48
CA ILE A 61 47.26 31.08 0.48
C ILE A 61 46.52 31.08 1.81
N ILE A 62 45.19 31.07 1.74
CA ILE A 62 44.32 30.85 2.89
C ILE A 62 43.64 29.51 2.66
N LEU A 63 43.80 28.61 3.62
CA LEU A 63 43.15 27.31 3.63
C LEU A 63 42.10 27.33 4.74
N ARG A 64 40.85 27.06 4.39
CA ARG A 64 39.76 26.88 5.34
C ARG A 64 39.34 25.42 5.33
N ASP A 65 39.34 24.79 6.49
CA ASP A 65 38.70 23.49 6.65
C ASP A 65 37.19 23.67 6.55
N VAL A 66 36.57 23.00 5.59
CA VAL A 66 35.12 23.00 5.35
C VAL A 66 34.54 21.59 5.48
N THR A 67 35.26 20.65 6.08
CA THR A 67 34.86 19.24 6.20
C THR A 67 33.50 19.09 6.86
N ASP A 68 33.29 19.73 8.01
CA ASP A 68 32.03 19.64 8.74
C ASP A 68 30.85 20.15 7.91
N LYS A 69 31.06 21.26 7.18
CA LYS A 69 30.05 21.85 6.30
C LYS A 69 29.72 20.91 5.15
N THR A 70 30.72 20.44 4.41
CA THR A 70 30.52 19.58 3.24
C THR A 70 29.91 18.24 3.62
N VAL A 71 30.34 17.63 4.75
CA VAL A 71 29.77 16.38 5.25
C VAL A 71 28.31 16.57 5.69
N ALA A 72 27.99 17.68 6.36
CA ALA A 72 26.61 17.98 6.75
C ALA A 72 25.70 18.20 5.54
N GLU A 73 26.15 18.99 4.54
CA GLU A 73 25.42 19.21 3.29
C GLU A 73 25.20 17.92 2.52
N GLN A 74 26.22 17.06 2.43
CA GLN A 74 26.11 15.78 1.74
C GLN A 74 25.14 14.83 2.47
N LYS A 75 25.21 14.75 3.81
CA LYS A 75 24.27 13.96 4.61
C LYS A 75 22.83 14.46 4.47
N LEU A 76 22.63 15.78 4.46
CA LEU A 76 21.32 16.39 4.23
C LEU A 76 20.79 15.98 2.86
N LYS A 77 21.58 16.19 1.80
CA LYS A 77 21.22 15.82 0.42
C LYS A 77 20.90 14.34 0.29
N GLU A 78 21.69 13.46 0.90
CA GLU A 78 21.43 12.01 0.91
C GLU A 78 20.14 11.65 1.65
N SER A 79 19.83 12.35 2.75
CA SER A 79 18.59 12.13 3.50
C SER A 79 17.35 12.62 2.73
N GLU A 80 17.44 13.77 2.07
CA GLU A 80 16.39 14.31 1.20
C GLU A 80 16.15 13.42 -0.01
N GLU A 81 17.23 12.91 -0.62
CA GLU A 81 17.15 11.95 -1.73
C GLU A 81 16.44 10.66 -1.29
N LYS A 82 16.86 10.09 -0.16
CA LYS A 82 16.23 8.88 0.41
C LYS A 82 14.75 9.11 0.68
N PHE A 83 14.39 10.23 1.29
CA PHE A 83 13.00 10.57 1.55
C PHE A 83 12.22 10.69 0.24
N ARG A 84 12.74 11.44 -0.74
CA ARG A 84 12.10 11.64 -2.05
C ARG A 84 11.86 10.31 -2.76
N VAL A 85 12.87 9.43 -2.80
CA VAL A 85 12.74 8.12 -3.43
C VAL A 85 11.67 7.28 -2.72
N LEU A 86 11.71 7.19 -1.39
CA LEU A 86 10.74 6.39 -0.63
C LEU A 86 9.31 6.91 -0.74
N ALA A 87 9.13 8.24 -0.74
CA ALA A 87 7.82 8.84 -0.77
C ALA A 87 7.23 8.90 -2.20
N GLU A 88 8.03 9.25 -3.22
CA GLU A 88 7.56 9.34 -4.61
C GLU A 88 7.41 7.97 -5.29
N GLN A 89 8.22 6.97 -4.92
CA GLN A 89 8.07 5.60 -5.45
C GLN A 89 7.10 4.75 -4.64
N SER A 90 6.49 5.30 -3.60
CA SER A 90 5.46 4.62 -2.82
C SER A 90 4.21 4.41 -3.67
N LEU A 91 3.68 3.18 -3.68
CA LEU A 91 2.35 2.89 -4.25
C LEU A 91 1.20 3.50 -3.42
N LEU A 92 1.51 3.94 -2.20
CA LEU A 92 0.57 4.61 -1.31
C LEU A 92 0.58 6.10 -1.61
N GLY A 93 -0.61 6.68 -1.75
CA GLY A 93 -0.77 8.13 -1.77
C GLY A 93 -0.46 8.69 -0.39
N ILE A 94 0.47 9.64 -0.30
CA ILE A 94 0.90 10.25 0.96
C ILE A 94 0.62 11.76 0.88
N THR A 95 -0.08 12.29 1.88
CA THR A 95 -0.32 13.73 2.06
C THR A 95 0.03 14.15 3.48
N ILE A 96 0.69 15.30 3.64
CA ILE A 96 0.89 15.96 4.92
C ILE A 96 0.07 17.25 4.92
N LEU A 97 -0.89 17.33 5.84
CA LEU A 97 -1.74 18.49 6.06
C LEU A 97 -1.31 19.20 7.35
N GLN A 98 -1.03 20.50 7.28
CA GLN A 98 -0.64 21.30 8.44
C GLN A 98 -1.25 22.69 8.33
N ASP A 99 -1.81 23.19 9.43
CA ASP A 99 -2.50 24.48 9.47
C ASP A 99 -3.56 24.60 8.35
N ASP A 100 -4.31 23.52 8.12
CA ASP A 100 -5.31 23.36 7.04
C ASP A 100 -4.76 23.48 5.60
N ASN A 101 -3.45 23.41 5.40
CA ASN A 101 -2.84 23.48 4.06
C ASN A 101 -2.02 22.23 3.75
N ILE A 102 -1.97 21.84 2.48
CA ILE A 102 -1.08 20.76 2.05
C ILE A 102 0.38 21.23 2.11
N LYS A 103 1.21 20.53 2.88
CA LYS A 103 2.66 20.77 2.92
C LYS A 103 3.45 19.80 2.05
N TYR A 104 2.87 18.63 1.79
CA TYR A 104 3.46 17.62 0.95
C TYR A 104 2.36 16.72 0.40
N THR A 105 2.47 16.34 -0.87
CA THR A 105 1.66 15.28 -1.48
C THR A 105 2.51 14.61 -2.55
N ASN A 106 2.47 13.28 -2.63
CA ASN A 106 3.28 12.54 -3.60
C ASN A 106 2.52 12.27 -4.92
N GLN A 107 3.23 11.78 -5.93
CA GLN A 107 2.64 11.43 -7.23
C GLN A 107 1.52 10.38 -7.12
N ALA A 108 1.60 9.43 -6.18
CA ALA A 108 0.56 8.40 -6.04
C ALA A 108 -0.81 8.98 -5.65
N VAL A 109 -0.89 10.07 -4.86
CA VAL A 109 -2.17 10.76 -4.62
C VAL A 109 -2.72 11.31 -5.93
N SER A 110 -1.84 11.95 -6.72
CA SER A 110 -2.19 12.53 -8.03
C SER A 110 -2.80 11.48 -8.96
N ASP A 111 -2.19 10.29 -9.03
CA ASP A 111 -2.68 9.18 -9.85
C ASP A 111 -4.02 8.61 -9.34
N ILE A 112 -4.24 8.61 -8.02
CA ILE A 112 -5.48 8.13 -7.42
C ILE A 112 -6.63 9.09 -7.70
N ILE A 113 -6.47 10.39 -7.38
CA ILE A 113 -7.56 11.38 -7.47
C ILE A 113 -7.66 12.09 -8.83
N GLU A 114 -6.67 11.90 -9.70
CA GLU A 114 -6.55 12.45 -11.05
C GLU A 114 -6.39 13.98 -11.11
N TYR A 115 -5.82 14.60 -10.06
CA TYR A 115 -5.42 16.01 -10.00
C TYR A 115 -3.89 16.11 -9.96
N SER A 116 -3.29 17.15 -10.54
CA SER A 116 -1.83 17.31 -10.49
C SER A 116 -1.35 17.66 -9.09
N VAL A 117 -0.09 17.33 -8.77
CA VAL A 117 0.53 17.70 -7.48
C VAL A 117 0.49 19.21 -7.30
N GLU A 118 0.78 19.98 -8.35
CA GLU A 118 0.77 21.44 -8.34
C GLU A 118 -0.61 22.01 -8.03
N GLU A 119 -1.68 21.46 -8.63
CA GLU A 119 -3.06 21.86 -8.32
C GLU A 119 -3.39 21.61 -6.85
N MET A 120 -2.93 20.49 -6.30
CA MET A 120 -3.18 20.12 -4.91
C MET A 120 -2.39 20.98 -3.92
N MET A 121 -1.21 21.49 -4.27
CA MET A 121 -0.42 22.28 -3.32
C MET A 121 -1.13 23.57 -2.85
N ASP A 122 -2.10 24.07 -3.61
CA ASP A 122 -2.95 25.21 -3.24
C ASP A 122 -4.24 24.83 -2.50
N TRP A 123 -4.42 23.54 -2.16
CA TRP A 123 -5.62 23.03 -1.51
C TRP A 123 -5.56 23.07 0.02
N ASN A 124 -6.76 23.07 0.61
CA ASN A 124 -6.99 22.86 2.03
C ASN A 124 -7.78 21.57 2.28
N SER A 125 -8.09 21.26 3.56
CA SER A 125 -8.85 20.05 3.90
C SER A 125 -10.23 20.00 3.22
N THR A 126 -10.88 21.14 3.01
CA THR A 126 -12.21 21.23 2.41
C THR A 126 -12.19 20.79 0.95
N ASN A 127 -11.09 21.05 0.22
CA ASN A 127 -10.94 20.56 -1.15
C ASN A 127 -10.99 19.02 -1.21
N PHE A 128 -10.34 18.32 -0.28
CA PHE A 128 -10.43 16.86 -0.20
C PHE A 128 -11.82 16.37 0.18
N THR A 129 -12.48 17.04 1.12
CA THR A 129 -13.84 16.68 1.53
C THR A 129 -14.84 16.77 0.38
N LYS A 130 -14.65 17.70 -0.56
CA LYS A 130 -15.48 17.82 -1.77
C LYS A 130 -15.34 16.64 -2.75
N LEU A 131 -14.24 15.89 -2.67
CA LEU A 131 -14.02 14.71 -3.49
C LEU A 131 -14.73 13.47 -2.92
N ILE A 132 -15.20 13.52 -1.67
CA ILE A 132 -15.89 12.39 -1.05
C ILE A 132 -17.26 12.23 -1.70
N HIS A 133 -17.62 10.98 -2.00
CA HIS A 133 -18.94 10.67 -2.54
C HIS A 133 -20.04 11.12 -1.54
N PRO A 134 -21.15 11.74 -1.99
CA PRO A 134 -22.17 12.31 -1.11
C PRO A 134 -22.68 11.34 -0.02
N ASP A 135 -22.97 10.09 -0.40
CA ASP A 135 -23.41 9.04 0.52
C ASP A 135 -22.42 8.73 1.67
N ASP A 136 -21.13 8.99 1.47
CA ASP A 136 -20.07 8.65 2.42
C ASP A 136 -19.61 9.88 3.23
N LEU A 137 -20.16 11.07 2.95
CA LEU A 137 -19.76 12.34 3.57
C LEU A 137 -20.02 12.34 5.08
N ASP A 138 -21.23 11.97 5.51
CA ASP A 138 -21.58 11.98 6.95
C ASP A 138 -20.70 11.00 7.74
N PHE A 139 -20.47 9.81 7.18
CA PHE A 139 -19.63 8.79 7.78
C PHE A 139 -18.18 9.26 7.94
N THR A 140 -17.60 9.85 6.89
CA THR A 140 -16.21 10.33 6.90
C THR A 140 -16.03 11.51 7.85
N MET A 141 -16.99 12.44 7.91
CA MET A 141 -16.97 13.54 8.87
C MET A 141 -17.03 13.06 10.32
N GLU A 142 -17.78 11.99 10.61
CA GLU A 142 -17.80 11.37 11.93
C GLU A 142 -16.41 10.81 12.32
N GLN A 143 -15.69 10.19 11.37
CA GLN A 143 -14.34 9.68 11.63
C GLN A 143 -13.34 10.81 11.91
N ILE A 144 -13.42 11.90 11.15
CA ILE A 144 -12.59 13.10 11.37
C ILE A 144 -12.83 13.68 12.77
N GLN A 145 -14.10 13.80 13.19
CA GLN A 145 -14.44 14.29 14.52
C GLN A 145 -13.96 13.36 15.64
N LYS A 146 -14.09 12.04 15.46
CA LYS A 146 -13.58 11.04 16.42
C LYS A 146 -12.07 11.17 16.61
N LYS A 147 -11.33 11.47 15.53
CA LYS A 147 -9.89 11.72 15.58
C LYS A 147 -9.55 12.95 16.43
N GLN A 148 -10.22 14.07 16.18
CA GLN A 148 -9.99 15.34 16.89
C GLN A 148 -10.28 15.22 18.40
N LYS A 149 -11.38 14.54 18.77
CA LYS A 149 -11.78 14.40 20.18
C LYS A 149 -10.85 13.50 21.00
N ARG A 150 -10.16 12.55 20.37
CA ARG A 150 -9.39 11.54 21.09
C ARG A 150 -8.01 12.00 21.51
N ASN A 151 -7.47 13.10 20.98
CA ASN A 151 -6.23 13.78 21.41
C ASN A 151 -5.05 12.87 21.80
N ILE A 152 -4.96 11.68 21.20
CA ILE A 152 -3.92 10.68 21.46
C ILE A 152 -2.99 10.71 20.25
N GLU A 153 -1.72 11.06 20.49
CA GLU A 153 -0.66 11.25 19.49
C GLU A 153 -0.31 10.00 18.64
N SER A 154 -1.10 8.93 18.73
CA SER A 154 -0.77 7.61 18.16
C SER A 154 -1.96 6.81 17.64
N LEU A 155 -3.19 7.34 17.68
CA LEU A 155 -4.33 6.61 17.10
C LEU A 155 -4.31 6.77 15.57
N VAL A 156 -4.01 5.67 14.86
CA VAL A 156 -4.28 5.58 13.43
C VAL A 156 -5.77 5.38 13.23
N VAL A 157 -6.41 6.33 12.55
CA VAL A 157 -7.81 6.21 12.15
C VAL A 157 -7.82 5.64 10.74
N GLU A 158 -8.42 4.46 10.59
CA GLU A 158 -8.58 3.74 9.32
C GLU A 158 -10.05 3.68 8.94
N TYR A 159 -10.36 4.06 7.71
CA TYR A 159 -11.69 3.86 7.14
C TYR A 159 -11.64 3.88 5.60
N SER A 160 -12.58 3.17 4.99
CA SER A 160 -12.75 3.16 3.54
C SER A 160 -13.96 3.99 3.13
N TYR A 161 -13.86 4.69 2.01
CA TYR A 161 -14.94 5.49 1.42
C TYR A 161 -14.76 5.61 -0.09
N ARG A 162 -15.81 6.06 -0.78
CA ARG A 162 -15.79 6.38 -2.20
C ARG A 162 -15.35 7.81 -2.43
N LEU A 163 -14.40 8.01 -3.34
CA LEU A 163 -14.03 9.32 -3.85
C LEU A 163 -14.45 9.47 -5.32
N ILE A 164 -14.68 10.71 -5.72
CA ILE A 164 -14.97 11.15 -7.08
C ILE A 164 -13.69 11.84 -7.60
N THR A 165 -13.08 11.29 -8.64
CA THR A 165 -11.86 11.84 -9.25
C THR A 165 -12.15 13.09 -10.09
N LYS A 166 -11.11 13.79 -10.54
CA LYS A 166 -11.24 14.92 -11.49
C LYS A 166 -12.07 14.58 -12.74
N ASN A 167 -11.97 13.36 -13.24
CA ASN A 167 -12.73 12.89 -14.41
C ASN A 167 -14.07 12.24 -14.04
N ASN A 168 -14.64 12.54 -12.87
CA ASN A 168 -15.91 12.00 -12.37
C ASN A 168 -15.97 10.46 -12.24
N LYS A 169 -14.82 9.79 -12.09
CA LYS A 169 -14.81 8.34 -11.80
C LYS A 169 -14.96 8.13 -10.31
N VAL A 170 -15.75 7.13 -9.93
CA VAL A 170 -15.85 6.70 -8.53
C VAL A 170 -14.78 5.65 -8.25
N LYS A 171 -13.93 5.93 -7.26
CA LYS A 171 -12.92 4.98 -6.75
C LYS A 171 -13.16 4.70 -5.28
N TRP A 172 -12.92 3.47 -4.85
CA TRP A 172 -12.85 3.13 -3.43
C TRP A 172 -11.44 3.38 -2.92
N VAL A 173 -11.31 4.13 -1.84
CA VAL A 173 -10.05 4.31 -1.14
C VAL A 173 -10.13 3.83 0.29
N ASN A 174 -9.02 3.29 0.77
CA ASN A 174 -8.79 3.12 2.20
C ASN A 174 -7.85 4.21 2.69
N GLN A 175 -8.29 4.98 3.67
CA GLN A 175 -7.52 6.07 4.25
C GLN A 175 -7.01 5.68 5.64
N TYR A 176 -5.74 5.99 5.88
CA TYR A 176 -5.10 5.97 7.18
C TYR A 176 -4.72 7.40 7.55
N SER A 177 -5.13 7.86 8.73
CA SER A 177 -4.74 9.18 9.23
C SER A 177 -4.16 9.08 10.63
N LYS A 178 -3.06 9.78 10.89
CA LYS A 178 -2.49 9.97 12.22
C LYS A 178 -1.95 11.39 12.40
N ASN A 179 -1.84 11.83 13.63
CA ASN A 179 -1.16 13.09 13.94
C ASN A 179 0.35 12.84 14.06
N ILE A 180 1.15 13.76 13.52
CA ILE A 180 2.61 13.76 13.58
C ILE A 180 3.10 15.16 13.95
N ILE A 181 4.38 15.28 14.31
CA ILE A 181 5.07 16.57 14.35
C ILE A 181 5.84 16.73 13.04
N PHE A 182 5.51 17.77 12.27
CA PHE A 182 6.18 18.11 11.02
C PHE A 182 6.72 19.54 11.12
N GLN A 183 8.02 19.72 10.87
CA GLN A 183 8.69 21.03 11.01
C GLN A 183 8.45 21.71 12.38
N GLY A 184 8.39 20.91 13.45
CA GLY A 184 8.22 21.41 14.83
C GLY A 184 6.78 21.79 15.21
N LYS A 185 5.79 21.59 14.32
CA LYS A 185 4.37 21.85 14.58
C LYS A 185 3.52 20.60 14.36
N PRO A 186 2.35 20.49 15.01
CA PRO A 186 1.39 19.42 14.73
C PRO A 186 0.98 19.42 13.25
N ALA A 187 0.90 18.24 12.67
CA ALA A 187 0.42 18.00 11.32
C ALA A 187 -0.34 16.67 11.26
N GLU A 188 -1.16 16.53 10.23
CA GLU A 188 -1.86 15.30 9.91
C GLU A 188 -1.15 14.58 8.77
N PHE A 189 -0.77 13.33 9.03
CA PHE A 189 -0.20 12.42 8.03
C PHE A 189 -1.31 11.52 7.50
N ILE A 190 -1.64 11.67 6.23
CA ILE A 190 -2.70 10.95 5.55
C ILE A 190 -2.06 10.01 4.53
N THR A 191 -2.53 8.77 4.52
CA THR A 191 -2.18 7.78 3.51
C THR A 191 -3.45 7.25 2.87
N ILE A 192 -3.51 7.19 1.55
CA ILE A 192 -4.63 6.64 0.80
C ILE A 192 -4.17 5.49 -0.09
N ILE A 193 -5.00 4.47 -0.20
CA ILE A 193 -4.78 3.30 -1.05
C ILE A 193 -6.01 3.11 -1.91
N ASP A 194 -5.85 3.04 -3.23
CA ASP A 194 -6.93 2.63 -4.13
C ASP A 194 -7.22 1.14 -3.92
N ILE A 195 -8.43 0.86 -3.43
CA ILE A 195 -8.94 -0.49 -3.19
C ILE A 195 -10.10 -0.83 -4.15
N THR A 196 -10.26 -0.07 -5.24
CA THR A 196 -11.35 -0.25 -6.20
C THR A 196 -11.35 -1.65 -6.81
N GLU A 197 -10.20 -2.11 -7.31
CA GLU A 197 -10.08 -3.44 -7.90
C GLU A 197 -10.34 -4.54 -6.87
N ARG A 198 -9.85 -4.36 -5.64
CA ARG A 198 -10.13 -5.27 -4.52
C ARG A 198 -11.64 -5.34 -4.25
N LYS A 199 -12.33 -4.21 -4.19
CA LYS A 199 -13.78 -4.15 -3.94
C LYS A 199 -14.60 -4.80 -5.06
N LYS A 200 -14.20 -4.62 -6.33
CA LYS A 200 -14.84 -5.30 -7.46
C LYS A 200 -14.69 -6.82 -7.36
N VAL A 201 -13.50 -7.31 -6.99
CA VAL A 201 -13.27 -8.75 -6.80
C VAL A 201 -14.09 -9.29 -5.62
N GLU A 202 -14.13 -8.59 -4.49
CA GLU A 202 -14.95 -8.95 -3.32
C GLU A 202 -16.44 -9.07 -3.71
N GLU A 203 -16.98 -8.10 -4.46
CA GLU A 203 -18.38 -8.11 -4.91
C GLU A 203 -18.68 -9.28 -5.87
N LEU A 204 -17.77 -9.57 -6.81
CA LEU A 204 -17.90 -10.72 -7.71
C LEU A 204 -17.93 -12.04 -6.95
N VAL A 205 -17.03 -12.21 -5.98
CA VAL A 205 -16.98 -13.40 -5.12
C VAL A 205 -18.27 -13.53 -4.31
N GLU A 206 -18.76 -12.45 -3.70
CA GLU A 206 -20.02 -12.47 -2.95
C GLU A 206 -21.22 -12.84 -3.84
N LYS A 207 -21.28 -12.33 -5.06
CA LYS A 207 -22.34 -12.64 -6.02
C LYS A 207 -22.31 -14.12 -6.37
N GLU A 208 -21.13 -14.70 -6.58
CA GLU A 208 -21.00 -16.12 -6.91
C GLU A 208 -21.35 -17.03 -5.71
N ILE A 209 -20.93 -16.65 -4.50
CA ILE A 209 -21.35 -17.33 -3.25
C ILE A 209 -22.89 -17.31 -3.11
N LYS A 210 -23.54 -16.17 -3.37
CA LYS A 210 -25.01 -16.06 -3.33
C LYS A 210 -25.68 -16.98 -4.36
N LYS A 211 -25.16 -17.08 -5.58
CA LYS A 211 -25.67 -18.01 -6.61
C LYS A 211 -25.50 -19.47 -6.18
N LEU A 212 -24.31 -19.84 -5.72
CA LEU A 212 -24.02 -21.21 -5.25
C LEU A 212 -24.94 -21.61 -4.10
N ARG A 213 -25.14 -20.72 -3.13
CA ARG A 213 -26.11 -20.95 -2.03
C ARG A 213 -27.54 -21.15 -2.53
N LYS A 214 -27.96 -20.41 -3.56
CA LYS A 214 -29.29 -20.56 -4.16
C LYS A 214 -29.44 -21.91 -4.87
N ILE A 215 -28.42 -22.32 -5.63
CA ILE A 215 -28.38 -23.62 -6.31
C ILE A 215 -28.39 -24.76 -5.30
N ASP A 216 -27.58 -24.69 -4.25
CA ASP A 216 -27.54 -25.75 -3.23
C ASP A 216 -28.87 -25.87 -2.49
N LYS A 217 -29.51 -24.75 -2.15
CA LYS A 217 -30.87 -24.76 -1.58
C LYS A 217 -31.88 -25.42 -2.50
N MET A 218 -31.89 -25.08 -3.80
CA MET A 218 -32.77 -25.70 -4.79
C MET A 218 -32.51 -27.21 -4.95
N LYS A 219 -31.23 -27.61 -4.96
CA LYS A 219 -30.82 -29.03 -5.01
C LYS A 219 -31.35 -29.80 -3.81
N ASN A 220 -31.18 -29.24 -2.60
CA ASN A 220 -31.63 -29.87 -1.36
C ASN A 220 -33.16 -29.96 -1.30
N ASP A 221 -33.88 -28.92 -1.73
CA ASP A 221 -35.34 -28.94 -1.82
C ASP A 221 -35.85 -29.95 -2.85
N PHE A 222 -35.18 -30.06 -4.02
CA PHE A 222 -35.51 -31.06 -5.03
C PHE A 222 -35.29 -32.48 -4.52
N VAL A 223 -34.13 -32.77 -3.93
CA VAL A 223 -33.82 -34.07 -3.33
C VAL A 223 -34.85 -34.42 -2.26
N ARG A 224 -35.23 -33.47 -1.39
CA ARG A 224 -36.25 -33.67 -0.37
C ARG A 224 -37.63 -34.00 -0.96
N ARG A 225 -38.05 -33.32 -2.03
CA ARG A 225 -39.33 -33.58 -2.72
C ARG A 225 -39.36 -34.95 -3.37
N ILE A 226 -38.33 -35.27 -4.16
CA ILE A 226 -38.19 -36.59 -4.80
C ILE A 226 -38.17 -37.70 -3.75
N SER A 227 -37.48 -37.48 -2.63
CA SER A 227 -37.49 -38.42 -1.51
C SER A 227 -38.90 -38.72 -1.02
N HIS A 228 -39.67 -37.68 -0.75
CA HIS A 228 -41.03 -37.82 -0.25
C HIS A 228 -41.95 -38.54 -1.25
N GLU A 229 -41.85 -38.23 -2.54
CA GLU A 229 -42.64 -38.89 -3.58
C GLU A 229 -42.26 -40.36 -3.75
N ILE A 230 -40.97 -40.68 -3.81
CA ILE A 230 -40.48 -42.06 -3.89
C ILE A 230 -40.96 -42.88 -2.68
N PHE A 231 -40.85 -42.33 -1.46
CA PHE A 231 -41.36 -43.02 -0.25
C PHE A 231 -42.87 -43.22 -0.28
N SER A 232 -43.63 -42.22 -0.75
CA SER A 232 -45.08 -42.32 -0.89
C SER A 232 -45.48 -43.44 -1.87
N ILE A 233 -44.80 -43.53 -3.01
CA ILE A 233 -45.02 -44.59 -4.01
C ILE A 233 -44.69 -45.96 -3.44
N PHE A 234 -43.51 -46.12 -2.83
CA PHE A 234 -43.11 -47.39 -2.20
C PHE A 234 -44.07 -47.82 -1.08
N SER A 235 -44.55 -46.87 -0.27
CA SER A 235 -45.53 -47.17 0.78
C SER A 235 -46.83 -47.70 0.21
N LYS A 236 -47.35 -47.11 -0.87
CA LYS A 236 -48.58 -47.57 -1.54
C LYS A 236 -48.41 -48.97 -2.12
N ILE A 237 -47.28 -49.23 -2.80
CA ILE A 237 -46.97 -50.55 -3.37
C ILE A 237 -46.87 -51.62 -2.28
N ALA A 238 -46.18 -51.31 -1.17
CA ALA A 238 -46.03 -52.25 -0.06
C ALA A 238 -47.36 -52.58 0.65
N THR A 239 -48.33 -51.67 0.64
CA THR A 239 -49.67 -51.93 1.19
C THR A 239 -50.62 -52.67 0.24
N SER A 240 -50.44 -52.53 -1.08
CA SER A 240 -51.33 -53.15 -2.08
C SER A 240 -50.86 -54.52 -2.56
N SER A 241 -49.55 -54.76 -2.57
CA SER A 241 -48.99 -56.09 -2.77
C SER A 241 -49.02 -56.84 -1.44
N SER A 242 -49.37 -58.12 -1.46
CA SER A 242 -49.37 -59.05 -0.31
C SER A 242 -47.96 -59.33 0.25
N CYS A 243 -47.02 -58.40 0.07
CA CYS A 243 -45.65 -58.47 0.51
C CYS A 243 -45.51 -57.56 1.75
N PHE A 244 -45.72 -58.14 2.93
CA PHE A 244 -45.43 -57.51 4.21
C PHE A 244 -43.92 -57.27 4.32
N LEU A 245 -43.43 -56.15 3.78
CA LEU A 245 -42.14 -55.60 4.19
C LEU A 245 -42.34 -54.99 5.58
N PRO A 246 -41.61 -55.45 6.62
CA PRO A 246 -41.71 -54.89 7.96
C PRO A 246 -41.49 -53.37 7.91
N PHE A 247 -42.42 -52.61 8.49
CA PHE A 247 -42.41 -51.14 8.55
C PHE A 247 -41.05 -50.57 9.02
N ASP A 248 -40.33 -51.32 9.85
CA ASP A 248 -38.98 -51.00 10.34
C ASP A 248 -37.91 -50.87 9.25
N ILE A 249 -38.03 -51.59 8.14
CA ILE A 249 -37.06 -51.55 7.04
C ILE A 249 -37.26 -50.27 6.22
N ILE A 250 -38.51 -49.90 5.95
CA ILE A 250 -38.86 -48.65 5.24
C ILE A 250 -38.39 -47.44 6.07
N ARG A 251 -38.61 -47.47 7.39
CA ARG A 251 -38.17 -46.41 8.31
C ARG A 251 -36.65 -46.33 8.51
N LYS A 252 -35.93 -47.46 8.50
CA LYS A 252 -34.45 -47.48 8.51
C LYS A 252 -33.85 -46.95 7.20
N CYS A 253 -34.47 -47.28 6.06
CA CYS A 253 -34.08 -46.73 4.76
C CYS A 253 -34.31 -45.22 4.68
N SER A 254 -35.40 -44.69 5.25
CA SER A 254 -35.68 -43.24 5.23
C SER A 254 -34.67 -42.40 6.00
N LYS A 255 -34.27 -42.84 7.20
CA LYS A 255 -33.22 -42.15 7.97
C LYS A 255 -31.85 -42.18 7.28
N LYS A 256 -31.48 -43.31 6.66
CA LYS A 256 -30.20 -43.43 5.91
C LYS A 256 -30.21 -42.61 4.62
N PHE A 257 -31.35 -42.47 3.96
CA PHE A 257 -31.47 -41.70 2.71
C PHE A 257 -31.21 -40.21 2.91
N LEU A 258 -31.76 -39.65 3.97
CA LEU A 258 -31.58 -38.24 4.32
C LEU A 258 -30.12 -37.90 4.68
N SER A 259 -29.34 -38.88 5.16
CA SER A 259 -27.94 -38.68 5.53
C SER A 259 -26.92 -38.86 4.40
N ASN A 260 -27.18 -39.76 3.43
CA ASN A 260 -26.29 -39.98 2.28
C ASN A 260 -27.03 -40.68 1.12
N PRO A 261 -27.46 -39.92 0.09
CA PRO A 261 -28.24 -40.44 -1.04
C PRO A 261 -27.56 -41.55 -1.84
N ALA A 262 -26.22 -41.58 -1.91
CA ALA A 262 -25.45 -42.56 -2.69
C ALA A 262 -25.51 -43.98 -2.09
N THR A 263 -25.86 -44.10 -0.81
CA THR A 263 -25.90 -45.40 -0.11
C THR A 263 -27.09 -46.27 -0.51
N ILE A 264 -28.14 -45.66 -1.11
CA ILE A 264 -29.40 -46.35 -1.41
C ILE A 264 -29.26 -47.38 -2.54
N PHE A 265 -28.51 -47.08 -3.60
CA PHE A 265 -28.38 -48.03 -4.71
C PHE A 265 -27.77 -49.37 -4.27
N LYS A 266 -26.87 -49.34 -3.28
CA LYS A 266 -26.31 -50.56 -2.66
C LYS A 266 -27.26 -51.25 -1.68
N TYR A 267 -28.07 -50.49 -0.94
CA TYR A 267 -28.97 -51.05 0.08
C TYR A 267 -30.23 -51.66 -0.55
N PHE A 268 -30.86 -50.94 -1.48
CA PHE A 268 -32.01 -51.45 -2.22
C PHE A 268 -31.62 -52.65 -3.07
N SER A 269 -30.48 -52.64 -3.77
CA SER A 269 -30.05 -53.82 -4.54
C SER A 269 -29.85 -55.05 -3.66
N SER A 270 -29.35 -54.92 -2.43
CA SER A 270 -29.19 -56.10 -1.55
C SER A 270 -30.50 -56.64 -0.97
N TYR A 271 -31.50 -55.76 -0.75
CA TYR A 271 -32.76 -56.13 -0.11
C TYR A 271 -33.85 -56.54 -1.11
N THR A 272 -33.94 -55.87 -2.27
CA THR A 272 -34.84 -56.31 -3.34
C THR A 272 -34.39 -57.65 -3.90
N PHE A 273 -33.08 -57.91 -4.01
CA PHE A 273 -32.55 -59.21 -4.42
C PHE A 273 -32.88 -60.30 -3.38
N LYS A 274 -32.78 -60.01 -2.08
CA LYS A 274 -33.17 -60.97 -1.02
C LYS A 274 -34.67 -61.24 -0.91
N CYS A 275 -35.53 -60.26 -1.22
CA CYS A 275 -36.98 -60.45 -1.26
C CYS A 275 -37.43 -61.15 -2.56
N LEU A 276 -36.83 -60.84 -3.71
CA LEU A 276 -37.09 -61.53 -4.98
C LEU A 276 -36.69 -63.01 -4.92
N CYS A 277 -35.56 -63.34 -4.27
CA CYS A 277 -35.15 -64.74 -4.05
C CYS A 277 -36.05 -65.54 -3.08
N LYS A 278 -37.03 -64.92 -2.41
CA LYS A 278 -38.02 -65.64 -1.58
C LYS A 278 -39.39 -65.79 -2.24
N LEU A 279 -39.63 -65.12 -3.37
CA LEU A 279 -40.93 -65.08 -4.05
C LEU A 279 -40.98 -65.97 -5.30
N PHE A 280 -39.87 -66.58 -5.71
CA PHE A 280 -39.83 -67.66 -6.69
C PHE A 280 -39.09 -68.86 -6.07
N PRO A 281 -39.73 -70.04 -5.94
CA PRO A 281 -39.06 -71.25 -5.49
C PRO A 281 -37.99 -71.73 -6.48
#